data_AF-A0A5D3KHU3-F1
#
_entry.id   AF-A0A5D3KHU3-F1
#
_cell.length_a   1.000
_cell.length_b   1.000
_cell.length_c   1.000
_cell.angle_alpha   90.00
_cell.angle_beta   90.00
_cell.angle_gamma   90.00
#
_symmetry.space_group_name_H-M   'P 1'
#
loop_
_entity.id
_entity.type
_entity.pdbx_description
1 polymer ?
#
loop_
_entity_poly.entity_id
_entity_poly.type
_entity_poly.pdbx_seq_one_letter_code
_entity_poly.pdbx_strand_id
1 'polypeptide(L)'
;MTNAERNQINQRIALLERASALFSRFGGSIPVAIAFLNRWPTQVELYPDWQVGESWKFFLASFLYFLASLALDRAIIFAKADLDP
;
A
#
# COMPACT_ATOMS: atom_id res chain seq x y z
N MET A 1 -11.22 29.07 9.10
CA MET A 1 -9.87 28.49 9.11
C MET A 1 -8.87 29.61 8.86
N THR A 2 -7.82 29.72 9.67
CA THR A 2 -6.78 30.74 9.48
C THR A 2 -5.78 30.30 8.41
N ASN A 3 -5.07 31.24 7.79
CA ASN A 3 -4.03 30.92 6.80
C ASN A 3 -2.90 30.06 7.39
N ALA A 4 -2.59 30.24 8.66
CA ALA A 4 -1.56 29.44 9.35
C ALA A 4 -2.00 27.97 9.51
N GLU A 5 -3.26 27.72 9.90
CA GLU A 5 -3.83 26.37 10.00
C GLU A 5 -3.86 25.68 8.63
N ARG A 6 -4.32 26.39 7.59
CA ARG A 6 -4.35 25.85 6.22
C ARG A 6 -2.95 25.47 5.73
N ASN A 7 -1.94 26.31 6.01
CA ASN A 7 -0.56 26.02 5.63
C ASN A 7 0.01 24.80 6.36
N GLN A 8 -0.30 24.65 7.66
CA GLN A 8 0.13 23.48 8.43
C GLN A 8 -0.50 22.18 7.91
N ILE A 9 -1.77 22.21 7.54
CA ILE A 9 -2.46 21.04 6.97
C ILE A 9 -1.88 20.69 5.59
N ASN A 10 -1.62 21.69 4.74
CA ASN A 10 -0.98 21.47 3.44
C ASN A 10 0.39 20.80 3.59
N GLN A 11 1.21 21.22 4.56
CA GLN A 11 2.49 20.56 4.85
C GLN A 11 2.33 19.10 5.27
N ARG A 12 1.34 18.81 6.13
CA ARG A 12 1.05 17.43 6.57
C ARG A 12 0.58 16.55 5.42
N ILE A 13 -0.26 17.07 4.52
CA ILE A 13 -0.69 16.35 3.31
C ILE A 13 0.49 16.12 2.37
N ALA A 14 1.38 17.10 2.19
CA ALA A 14 2.57 16.93 1.37
C ALA A 14 3.53 15.85 1.93
N LEU A 15 3.64 15.75 3.26
CA LEU A 15 4.39 14.66 3.91
C LEU A 15 3.70 13.30 3.68
N LEU A 16 2.38 13.24 3.83
CA LEU A 16 1.60 12.02 3.59
C LEU A 16 1.71 11.56 2.13
N GLU A 17 1.70 12.50 1.18
CA GLU A 17 1.87 12.22 -0.25
C GLU A 17 3.24 11.62 -0.57
N ARG A 18 4.30 12.16 0.02
CA ARG A 18 5.64 11.57 -0.10
C ARG A 18 5.71 10.17 0.50
N ALA A 19 5.08 9.97 1.66
CA ALA A 19 5.02 8.65 2.29
C ALA A 19 4.23 7.66 1.44
N SER A 20 3.09 8.06 0.86
CA SER A 20 2.29 7.23 -0.06
C SER A 20 3.07 6.86 -1.31
N ALA A 21 3.79 7.82 -1.92
CA ALA A 21 4.62 7.54 -3.09
C ALA A 21 5.73 6.52 -2.79
N LEU A 22 6.37 6.62 -1.61
CA LEU A 22 7.35 5.63 -1.16
C LEU A 22 6.69 4.26 -0.92
N PHE A 23 5.52 4.23 -0.28
CA PHE A 23 4.77 3.00 -0.04
C PHE A 23 4.28 2.34 -1.33
N SER A 24 3.80 3.11 -2.30
CA SER A 24 3.40 2.61 -3.62
C SER A 24 4.59 1.97 -4.36
N ARG A 25 5.77 2.61 -4.28
CA ARG A 25 6.99 2.15 -4.95
C ARG A 25 7.63 0.92 -4.31
N PHE A 26 7.64 0.85 -2.98
CA PHE A 26 8.38 -0.19 -2.23
C PHE A 26 7.47 -1.17 -1.48
N GLY A 27 6.21 -0.85 -1.29
CA GLY A 27 5.24 -1.65 -0.53
C GLY A 27 5.01 -3.02 -1.15
N GLY A 28 5.07 -3.13 -2.48
CA GLY A 28 5.02 -4.43 -3.17
C GLY A 28 6.20 -5.35 -2.86
N SER A 29 7.36 -4.81 -2.46
CA SER A 29 8.53 -5.59 -2.07
C SER A 29 8.42 -6.19 -0.66
N ILE A 30 7.54 -5.65 0.19
CA ILE A 30 7.37 -6.10 1.57
C ILE A 30 6.76 -7.52 1.62
N PRO A 31 5.65 -7.83 0.92
CA PRO A 31 5.13 -9.18 0.77
C PRO A 31 6.17 -10.19 0.25
N VAL A 32 7.03 -9.77 -0.68
CA VAL A 32 8.10 -10.61 -1.24
C VAL A 32 9.14 -10.92 -0.17
N ALA A 33 9.57 -9.91 0.60
CA ALA A 33 10.50 -10.10 1.71
C ALA A 33 9.91 -11.00 2.80
N ILE A 34 8.63 -10.82 3.14
CA ILE A 34 7.91 -11.67 4.10
C ILE A 34 7.87 -13.12 3.60
N ALA A 35 7.52 -13.33 2.33
CA ALA A 35 7.50 -14.67 1.74
C ALA A 35 8.88 -15.32 1.74
N PHE A 36 9.93 -14.58 1.40
CA PHE A 36 11.31 -15.07 1.44
C PHE A 36 11.74 -15.48 2.86
N LEU A 37 11.50 -14.61 3.86
CA LEU A 37 11.86 -14.88 5.26
C LEU A 37 11.10 -16.07 5.85
N ASN A 38 9.85 -16.27 5.44
CA ASN A 38 9.01 -17.39 5.90
C ASN A 38 9.10 -18.63 5.00
N ARG A 39 9.95 -18.62 3.96
CA ARG A 39 10.08 -19.70 2.96
C ARG A 39 8.74 -20.10 2.33
N TRP A 40 7.86 -19.13 2.13
CA TRP A 40 6.59 -19.39 1.46
C TRP A 40 6.81 -19.71 -0.01
N PRO A 41 6.04 -20.67 -0.58
CA PRO A 41 6.14 -20.97 -2.00
C PRO A 41 5.66 -19.77 -2.82
N THR A 42 6.50 -19.32 -3.75
CA THR A 42 6.26 -18.16 -4.63
C THR A 42 5.89 -18.54 -6.06
N GLN A 43 6.00 -19.82 -6.40
CA GLN A 43 5.65 -20.36 -7.72
C GLN A 43 4.21 -20.85 -7.74
N VAL A 44 3.49 -20.53 -8.82
CA VAL A 44 2.14 -21.05 -9.10
C VAL A 44 2.30 -22.15 -10.14
N GLU A 45 2.30 -23.42 -9.71
CA GLU A 45 2.17 -24.52 -10.65
C GLU A 45 0.69 -24.69 -11.03
N LEU A 46 0.42 -24.74 -12.34
CA LEU A 46 -0.92 -24.72 -12.94
C LEU A 46 -1.59 -26.11 -13.03
N TYR A 47 -1.07 -27.13 -12.35
CA TYR A 47 -1.57 -28.52 -12.42
C TYR A 47 -2.55 -28.88 -11.29
N PRO A 48 -3.43 -29.88 -11.50
CA PRO A 48 -4.70 -30.06 -10.78
C PRO A 48 -4.55 -30.68 -9.38
N ASP A 49 -3.36 -31.14 -9.02
CA ASP A 49 -3.08 -31.69 -7.70
C ASP A 49 -2.65 -30.55 -6.76
N TRP A 50 -3.65 -30.02 -6.05
CA TRP A 50 -3.44 -29.45 -4.72
C TRP A 50 -2.73 -28.08 -4.66
N GLN A 51 -3.42 -27.04 -5.10
CA GLN A 51 -3.14 -25.63 -4.74
C GLN A 51 -3.37 -25.32 -3.24
N VAL A 52 -2.89 -26.16 -2.32
CA VAL A 52 -2.98 -25.92 -0.86
C VAL A 52 -1.57 -25.85 -0.24
N GLY A 53 -0.64 -25.23 -0.96
CA GLY A 53 0.59 -24.70 -0.36
C GLY A 53 0.31 -23.33 0.26
N GLU A 54 1.13 -22.89 1.23
CA GLU A 54 1.00 -21.58 1.89
C GLU A 54 1.21 -20.36 0.95
N SER A 55 1.29 -20.55 -0.37
CA SER A 55 1.45 -19.49 -1.38
C SER A 55 0.30 -18.48 -1.36
N TRP A 56 -0.91 -18.91 -0.95
CA TRP A 56 -2.05 -18.01 -0.74
C TRP A 56 -1.71 -16.88 0.26
N LYS A 57 -0.83 -17.11 1.24
CA LYS A 57 -0.40 -16.10 2.20
C LYS A 57 0.41 -14.99 1.52
N PHE A 58 1.25 -15.35 0.55
CA PHE A 58 1.99 -14.40 -0.27
C PHE A 58 1.06 -13.56 -1.16
N PHE A 59 0.10 -14.20 -1.84
CA PHE A 59 -0.88 -13.49 -2.66
C PHE A 59 -1.77 -12.58 -1.83
N LEU A 60 -2.26 -13.04 -0.68
CA LEU A 60 -3.05 -12.24 0.24
C LEU A 60 -2.25 -11.04 0.77
N ALA A 61 -1.01 -11.25 1.21
CA ALA A 61 -0.15 -10.15 1.65
C ALA A 61 0.06 -9.13 0.52
N SER A 62 0.36 -9.59 -0.69
CA SER A 62 0.52 -8.71 -1.86
C SER A 62 -0.73 -7.90 -2.15
N PHE A 63 -1.90 -8.54 -2.07
CA PHE A 63 -3.18 -7.89 -2.30
C PHE A 63 -3.51 -6.84 -1.21
N LEU A 64 -3.23 -7.14 0.06
CA LEU A 64 -3.44 -6.21 1.16
C LEU A 64 -2.56 -4.96 1.03
N TYR A 65 -1.29 -5.12 0.66
CA TYR A 65 -0.40 -3.98 0.44
C TYR A 65 -0.82 -3.15 -0.78
N PHE A 66 -1.30 -3.80 -1.84
CA PHE A 66 -1.87 -3.10 -2.99
C PHE A 66 -3.11 -2.28 -2.61
N LEU A 67 -4.06 -2.86 -1.87
CA LEU A 67 -5.24 -2.15 -1.39
C LEU A 67 -4.88 -0.99 -0.44
N ALA A 68 -3.89 -1.17 0.43
CA ALA A 68 -3.41 -0.11 1.30
C ALA A 68 -2.84 1.08 0.50
N SER A 69 -2.11 0.82 -0.59
CA SER A 69 -1.60 1.88 -1.46
C SER A 69 -2.74 2.65 -2.12
N LEU A 70 -3.75 1.94 -2.63
CA LEU A 70 -4.93 2.59 -3.23
C LEU A 70 -5.70 3.43 -2.20
N ALA A 71 -5.85 2.92 -0.98
CA ALA A 71 -6.53 3.64 0.09
C ALA A 71 -5.79 4.93 0.48
N LEU A 72 -4.45 4.89 0.56
CA LEU A 72 -3.63 6.07 0.83
C LEU A 72 -3.76 7.14 -0.25
N ASP A 73 -3.69 6.74 -1.52
CA ASP A 73 -3.85 7.67 -2.64
C ASP A 73 -5.23 8.33 -2.63
N ARG A 74 -6.29 7.55 -2.34
CA ARG A 74 -7.64 8.10 -2.19
C ARG A 74 -7.75 9.05 -1.01
N ALA A 75 -7.15 8.72 0.14
CA ALA A 75 -7.15 9.58 1.31
C ALA A 75 -6.48 10.94 1.03
N ILE A 76 -5.39 10.97 0.27
CA ILE A 76 -4.72 12.21 -0.15
C ILE A 76 -5.61 13.04 -1.07
N ILE A 77 -6.28 12.40 -2.05
CA ILE A 77 -7.22 13.10 -2.96
C ILE A 77 -8.35 13.74 -2.15
N PHE A 78 -8.97 12.98 -1.23
CA PHE A 78 -10.03 13.51 -0.37
C PHE A 78 -9.54 14.65 0.52
N ALA A 79 -8.37 14.50 1.14
CA ALA A 79 -7.79 15.54 1.99
C ALA A 79 -7.50 16.83 1.23
N LYS A 80 -7.04 16.74 -0.03
CA LYS A 80 -6.82 17.91 -0.91
C LYS A 80 -8.14 18.56 -1.34
N ALA A 81 -9.14 17.75 -1.71
CA ALA A 81 -10.45 18.26 -2.13
C ALA A 81 -11.20 19.00 -1.02
N ASP A 82 -11.01 18.61 0.25
CA ASP A 82 -11.59 19.31 1.42
C ASP A 82 -10.93 20.67 1.71
N LEU A 83 -9.73 20.91 1.16
CA LEU A 83 -8.97 22.17 1.34
C LEU A 83 -9.18 23.19 0.23
N ASP A 84 -9.63 22.75 -0.94
CA ASP A 84 -10.03 23.65 -2.03
C ASP A 84 -11.37 24.33 -1.65
N PRO A 85 -11.45 25.67 -1.69
CA PRO A 85 -12.66 26.42 -1.33
C PRO A 85 -13.79 26.29 -2.37
#